data_AF-A0A836X2H7-F1
#
_entry.id   AF-A0A836X2H7-F1
#
_cell.length_a   1.000
_cell.length_b   1.000
_cell.length_c   1.000
_cell.angle_alpha   90.00
_cell.angle_beta   90.00
_cell.angle_gamma   90.00
#
_symmetry.space_group_name_H-M   'P 1'
#
loop_
_entity.id
_entity.type
_entity.pdbx_description
1 polymer ?
#
loop_
_entity_poly.entity_id
_entity_poly.type
_entity_poly.pdbx_seq_one_letter_code
_entity_poly.pdbx_strand_id
1 'polypeptide(L)'
;MDLPEAVARAVAPLFESLPQDEALFKLVVTDPASSALVGVVETILRDDALRDRPALHSGLWLYIDELDRSHTVSQGIEDATGSFWHGIMHRREGDFSNSHYWFNKVGEHPAIAQVGGYDPHRMIDEVETLHTDKPQHLIDLQRREWQTLFAWSAA
;
A
#
# COMPACT_ATOMS: atom_id res chain seq x y z
N MET A 1 12.06 -6.25 4.47
CA MET A 1 10.81 -6.85 4.98
C MET A 1 11.04 -8.33 5.23
N ASP A 2 10.39 -8.90 6.24
CA ASP A 2 10.39 -10.34 6.47
C ASP A 2 9.17 -10.93 5.76
N LEU A 3 9.40 -11.74 4.73
CA LEU A 3 8.37 -12.33 3.88
C LEU A 3 8.61 -13.84 3.77
N PRO A 4 7.56 -14.67 3.68
CA PRO A 4 7.73 -16.07 3.33
C PRO A 4 8.53 -16.22 2.03
N GLU A 5 9.45 -17.17 1.98
CA GLU A 5 10.41 -17.35 0.87
C GLU A 5 9.73 -17.36 -0.51
N ALA A 6 8.58 -18.04 -0.63
CA ALA A 6 7.82 -18.11 -1.87
C ALA A 6 7.30 -16.73 -2.32
N VAL A 7 6.77 -15.92 -1.40
CA VAL A 7 6.30 -14.57 -1.68
C VAL A 7 7.49 -13.67 -2.02
N ALA A 8 8.57 -13.74 -1.23
CA ALA A 8 9.78 -12.94 -1.46
C ALA A 8 10.37 -13.18 -2.85
N ARG A 9 10.46 -14.44 -3.29
CA ARG A 9 10.91 -14.82 -4.62
C ARG A 9 10.00 -14.27 -5.71
N ALA A 10 8.68 -14.41 -5.53
CA ALA A 10 7.70 -13.97 -6.52
C ALA A 10 7.73 -12.46 -6.74
N VAL A 11 7.90 -11.66 -5.67
CA VAL A 11 7.90 -10.17 -5.78
C VAL A 11 9.27 -9.57 -6.12
N ALA A 12 10.36 -10.36 -6.08
CA ALA A 12 11.71 -9.88 -6.32
C ALA A 12 11.87 -9.09 -7.65
N PRO A 13 11.31 -9.52 -8.80
CA PRO A 13 11.43 -8.76 -10.05
C PRO A 13 10.86 -7.34 -9.97
N LEU A 14 9.83 -7.12 -9.15
CA LEU A 14 9.26 -5.78 -8.94
C LEU A 14 10.22 -4.92 -8.13
N PHE A 15 10.81 -5.45 -7.06
CA PHE A 15 11.76 -4.69 -6.22
C PHE A 15 13.09 -4.43 -6.91
N GLU A 16 13.48 -5.25 -7.88
CA GLU A 16 14.62 -4.98 -8.77
C GLU A 16 14.30 -3.87 -9.79
N SER A 17 13.05 -3.83 -10.29
CA SER A 17 12.61 -2.82 -11.27
C SER A 17 12.27 -1.47 -10.65
N LEU A 18 11.74 -1.49 -9.43
CA LEU A 18 11.40 -0.32 -8.63
C LEU A 18 11.84 -0.59 -7.19
N PRO A 19 13.06 -0.15 -6.80
CA PRO A 19 13.58 -0.29 -5.44
C PRO A 19 12.64 0.31 -4.39
N GLN A 20 12.60 -0.30 -3.20
CA GLN A 20 11.65 0.09 -2.14
C GLN A 20 11.88 1.49 -1.58
N ASP A 21 13.10 2.00 -1.67
CA ASP A 21 13.49 3.37 -1.30
C ASP A 21 13.22 4.39 -2.42
N GLU A 22 12.80 3.94 -3.60
CA GLU A 22 12.33 4.76 -4.71
C GLU A 22 10.80 4.72 -4.83
N ALA A 23 10.18 3.58 -4.53
CA ALA A 23 8.73 3.39 -4.53
C ALA A 23 8.00 4.30 -3.53
N LEU A 24 6.68 4.46 -3.73
CA LEU A 24 5.79 5.20 -2.83
C LEU A 24 6.31 6.62 -2.50
N PHE A 25 7.04 7.25 -3.43
CA PHE A 25 7.65 8.57 -3.22
C PHE A 25 6.60 9.68 -3.16
N LYS A 26 5.58 9.59 -4.02
CA LYS A 26 4.42 10.51 -3.97
C LYS A 26 3.51 10.11 -2.82
N LEU A 27 3.09 11.09 -2.04
CA LEU A 27 2.08 10.92 -1.00
C LEU A 27 0.67 10.98 -1.59
N VAL A 28 0.44 11.86 -2.56
CA VAL A 28 -0.76 11.92 -3.41
C VAL A 28 -0.35 11.71 -4.86
N VAL A 29 -1.06 10.84 -5.57
CA VAL A 29 -0.76 10.38 -6.92
C VAL A 29 -1.84 10.89 -7.87
N THR A 30 -1.41 11.59 -8.92
CA THR A 30 -2.29 12.10 -9.99
C THR A 30 -1.91 11.59 -11.38
N ASP A 31 -0.75 10.94 -11.48
CA ASP A 31 -0.21 10.44 -12.74
C ASP A 31 -0.50 8.94 -12.85
N PRO A 32 -0.72 8.40 -14.07
CA PRO A 32 -0.90 6.97 -14.26
C PRO A 32 0.38 6.19 -13.93
N ALA A 33 0.22 4.92 -13.53
CA ALA A 33 1.35 4.04 -13.31
C ALA A 33 2.12 3.74 -14.60
N SER A 34 3.40 3.37 -14.44
CA SER A 34 4.23 2.90 -15.56
C SER A 34 3.68 1.61 -16.14
N SER A 35 3.39 1.58 -17.45
CA SER A 35 2.90 0.38 -18.14
C SER A 35 3.86 -0.81 -18.04
N ALA A 36 5.17 -0.55 -17.94
CA ALA A 36 6.18 -1.58 -17.71
C ALA A 36 6.01 -2.23 -16.33
N LEU A 37 5.81 -1.41 -15.28
CA LEU A 37 5.59 -1.91 -13.92
C LEU A 37 4.24 -2.63 -13.79
N VAL A 38 3.20 -2.15 -14.49
CA VAL A 38 1.91 -2.84 -14.56
C VAL A 38 2.09 -4.26 -15.08
N GLY A 39 2.82 -4.46 -16.18
CA GLY A 39 3.09 -5.79 -16.73
C GLY A 39 3.87 -6.72 -15.77
N VAL A 40 4.81 -6.16 -15.00
CA VAL A 40 5.53 -6.90 -13.95
C VAL A 40 4.55 -7.36 -12.87
N VAL A 41 3.71 -6.48 -12.33
CA VAL A 41 2.72 -6.85 -11.32
C VAL A 41 1.75 -7.90 -11.86
N GLU A 42 1.20 -7.73 -13.07
CA GLU A 42 0.29 -8.73 -13.67
C GLU A 42 0.91 -10.13 -13.78
N THR A 43 2.23 -10.20 -13.99
CA THR A 43 2.96 -11.46 -14.01
C THR A 43 3.07 -12.05 -12.61
N ILE A 44 3.43 -11.24 -11.62
CA ILE A 44 3.54 -11.63 -10.20
C ILE A 44 2.21 -12.16 -9.67
N LEU A 45 1.08 -11.53 -10.01
CA LEU A 45 -0.24 -11.95 -9.53
C LEU A 45 -0.66 -13.35 -10.03
N ARG A 46 0.01 -13.90 -11.05
CA ARG A 46 -0.25 -15.26 -11.58
C ARG A 46 0.54 -16.34 -10.86
N ASP A 47 1.58 -15.96 -10.11
CA ASP A 47 2.40 -16.88 -9.32
C ASP A 47 1.55 -17.58 -8.26
N ASP A 48 1.79 -18.87 -8.03
CA ASP A 48 1.03 -19.67 -7.06
C ASP A 48 1.13 -19.10 -5.64
N ALA A 49 2.23 -18.42 -5.29
CA ALA A 49 2.39 -17.79 -3.98
C ALA A 49 1.47 -16.58 -3.77
N LEU A 50 0.95 -15.99 -4.85
CA LEU A 50 0.16 -14.75 -4.81
C LEU A 50 -1.26 -14.91 -5.32
N ARG A 51 -1.55 -15.88 -6.20
CA ARG A 51 -2.82 -15.98 -6.96
C ARG A 51 -4.08 -15.72 -6.14
N ASP A 52 -4.18 -16.33 -4.96
CA ASP A 52 -5.37 -16.28 -4.11
C ASP A 52 -5.18 -15.36 -2.87
N ARG A 53 -4.32 -14.34 -2.97
CA ARG A 53 -3.98 -13.41 -1.88
C ARG A 53 -4.35 -11.96 -2.23
N PRO A 54 -5.63 -11.58 -2.22
CA PRO A 54 -6.08 -10.27 -2.68
C PRO A 54 -5.48 -9.10 -1.88
N ALA A 55 -5.20 -9.27 -0.59
CA ALA A 55 -4.53 -8.24 0.21
C ALA A 55 -3.14 -7.89 -0.35
N LEU A 56 -2.38 -8.89 -0.80
CA LEU A 56 -1.08 -8.65 -1.46
C LEU A 56 -1.26 -8.02 -2.84
N HIS A 57 -2.33 -8.34 -3.56
CA HIS A 57 -2.61 -7.71 -4.86
C HIS A 57 -2.85 -6.21 -4.70
N SER A 58 -3.67 -5.81 -3.72
CA SER A 58 -3.92 -4.39 -3.44
C SER A 58 -2.63 -3.67 -3.05
N GLY A 59 -1.81 -4.27 -2.18
CA GLY A 59 -0.49 -3.74 -1.84
C GLY A 59 0.43 -3.56 -3.07
N LEU A 60 0.52 -4.55 -3.96
CA LEU A 60 1.36 -4.47 -5.16
C LEU A 60 0.89 -3.40 -6.13
N TRP A 61 -0.41 -3.21 -6.31
CA TRP A 61 -0.95 -2.12 -7.12
C TRP A 61 -0.62 -0.74 -6.53
N LEU A 62 -0.77 -0.56 -5.22
CA LEU A 62 -0.36 0.68 -4.53
C LEU A 62 1.14 0.96 -4.66
N TYR A 63 1.98 -0.07 -4.61
CA TYR A 63 3.42 0.05 -4.70
C TYR A 63 3.89 0.74 -5.99
N ILE A 64 3.15 0.52 -7.08
CA ILE A 64 3.44 1.09 -8.40
C ILE A 64 2.55 2.28 -8.76
N ASP A 65 1.86 2.87 -7.77
CA ASP A 65 0.95 4.01 -7.94
C ASP A 65 -0.32 3.73 -8.78
N GLU A 66 -0.70 2.45 -8.95
CA GLU A 66 -1.89 2.08 -9.72
C GLU A 66 -3.15 2.00 -8.81
N LEU A 67 -3.74 3.17 -8.55
CA LEU A 67 -4.79 3.32 -7.54
C LEU A 67 -6.10 2.59 -7.90
N ASP A 68 -6.57 2.69 -9.15
CA ASP A 68 -7.85 2.09 -9.57
C ASP A 68 -7.89 0.56 -9.37
N ARG A 69 -6.79 -0.12 -9.69
CA ARG A 69 -6.68 -1.57 -9.49
C ARG A 69 -6.57 -1.92 -8.01
N SER A 70 -5.82 -1.15 -7.22
CA SER A 70 -5.81 -1.33 -5.77
C SER A 70 -7.20 -1.13 -5.16
N HIS A 71 -7.91 -0.09 -5.56
CA HIS A 71 -9.26 0.22 -5.10
C HIS A 71 -10.20 -0.95 -5.38
N THR A 72 -10.22 -1.42 -6.63
CA THR A 72 -11.05 -2.56 -7.05
C THR A 72 -10.82 -3.80 -6.20
N VAL A 73 -9.55 -4.11 -5.89
CA VAL A 73 -9.19 -5.26 -5.08
C VAL A 73 -9.56 -5.04 -3.60
N SER A 74 -9.11 -3.94 -3.01
CA SER A 74 -9.32 -3.65 -1.57
C SER A 74 -10.80 -3.50 -1.21
N GLN A 75 -11.63 -2.95 -2.10
CA GLN A 75 -13.08 -2.86 -1.92
C GLN A 75 -13.74 -4.24 -1.78
N GLY A 76 -13.18 -5.28 -2.38
CA GLY A 76 -13.70 -6.66 -2.29
C GLY A 76 -13.23 -7.44 -1.06
N ILE A 77 -12.37 -6.88 -0.21
CA ILE A 77 -11.85 -7.54 0.99
C ILE A 77 -12.65 -7.04 2.20
N GLU A 78 -13.62 -7.84 2.65
CA GLU A 78 -14.61 -7.46 3.68
C GLU A 78 -14.08 -7.64 5.12
N ASP A 79 -12.85 -7.21 5.39
CA ASP A 79 -12.26 -7.26 6.73
C ASP A 79 -11.43 -5.99 7.08
N ALA A 80 -10.82 -6.00 8.27
CA ALA A 80 -9.99 -4.89 8.74
C ALA A 80 -8.73 -4.68 7.88
N THR A 81 -8.14 -5.74 7.32
CA THR A 81 -6.97 -5.67 6.44
C THR A 81 -7.34 -5.01 5.12
N GLY A 82 -8.47 -5.41 4.54
CA GLY A 82 -9.05 -4.80 3.35
C GLY A 82 -9.33 -3.32 3.55
N SER A 83 -9.97 -2.98 4.68
CA SER A 83 -10.24 -1.59 5.07
C SER A 83 -8.95 -0.77 5.23
N PHE A 84 -7.85 -1.39 5.69
CA PHE A 84 -6.56 -0.70 5.83
C PHE A 84 -5.98 -0.37 4.46
N TRP A 85 -5.89 -1.35 3.55
CA TRP A 85 -5.45 -1.09 2.18
C TRP A 85 -6.30 -0.04 1.47
N HIS A 86 -7.62 -0.08 1.69
CA HIS A 86 -8.56 0.87 1.13
C HIS A 86 -8.33 2.29 1.67
N GLY A 87 -8.09 2.44 2.98
CA GLY A 87 -7.75 3.71 3.60
C GLY A 87 -6.45 4.30 3.05
N ILE A 88 -5.41 3.48 2.87
CA ILE A 88 -4.14 3.90 2.23
C ILE A 88 -4.41 4.38 0.81
N MET A 89 -5.20 3.62 0.04
CA MET A 89 -5.57 3.96 -1.34
C MET A 89 -6.21 5.36 -1.42
N HIS A 90 -7.27 5.62 -0.64
CA HIS A 90 -7.93 6.93 -0.64
C HIS A 90 -7.03 8.08 -0.20
N ARG A 91 -6.11 7.85 0.74
CA ARG A 91 -5.12 8.87 1.11
C ARG A 91 -4.21 9.19 -0.08
N ARG A 92 -3.82 8.18 -0.86
CA ARG A 92 -2.97 8.35 -2.05
C ARG A 92 -3.69 9.03 -3.22
N GLU A 93 -5.02 8.90 -3.36
CA GLU A 93 -5.75 9.65 -4.41
C GLU A 93 -6.12 11.08 -3.99
N GLY A 94 -5.99 11.39 -2.68
CA GLY A 94 -6.34 12.69 -2.13
C GLY A 94 -7.78 12.80 -1.61
N ASP A 95 -8.54 11.70 -1.54
CA ASP A 95 -9.84 11.65 -0.87
C ASP A 95 -9.65 11.39 0.63
N PHE A 96 -9.17 12.41 1.35
CA PHE A 96 -8.81 12.29 2.76
C PHE A 96 -10.00 11.95 3.65
N SER A 97 -11.18 12.54 3.39
CA SER A 97 -12.40 12.24 4.13
C SER A 97 -12.76 10.74 4.03
N ASN A 98 -12.65 10.16 2.85
CA ASN A 98 -12.94 8.74 2.65
C ASN A 98 -11.83 7.85 3.22
N SER A 99 -10.57 8.31 3.19
CA SER A 99 -9.50 7.67 3.92
C SER A 99 -9.81 7.56 5.43
N HIS A 100 -10.24 8.64 6.09
CA HIS A 100 -10.68 8.57 7.50
C HIS A 100 -11.83 7.58 7.69
N TYR A 101 -12.81 7.55 6.79
CA TYR A 101 -13.92 6.61 6.87
C TYR A 101 -13.44 5.15 6.87
N TRP A 102 -12.52 4.79 5.98
CA TRP A 102 -11.98 3.43 5.93
C TRP A 102 -11.08 3.10 7.11
N PHE A 103 -10.25 4.05 7.57
CA PHE A 103 -9.44 3.85 8.77
C PHE A 103 -10.28 3.68 10.06
N ASN A 104 -11.47 4.29 10.14
CA ASN A 104 -12.41 4.00 11.22
C ASN A 104 -12.88 2.52 11.21
N LYS A 105 -12.93 1.87 10.04
CA LYS A 105 -13.28 0.44 9.93
C LYS A 105 -12.12 -0.50 10.24
N VAL A 106 -10.88 -0.02 10.21
CA VAL A 106 -9.69 -0.82 10.53
C VAL A 106 -9.67 -1.21 12.01
N GLY A 107 -10.08 -0.30 12.90
CA GLY A 107 -10.06 -0.53 14.35
C GLY A 107 -8.65 -0.81 14.88
N GLU A 108 -8.51 -1.78 15.79
CA GLU A 108 -7.25 -2.12 16.46
C GLU A 108 -6.40 -3.13 15.66
N HIS A 109 -6.31 -2.96 14.34
CA HIS A 109 -5.57 -3.88 13.49
C HIS A 109 -4.09 -3.99 13.94
N PRO A 110 -3.53 -5.20 14.19
CA PRO A 110 -2.19 -5.35 14.78
C PRO A 110 -1.07 -4.66 14.00
N ALA A 111 -1.18 -4.59 12.67
CA ALA A 111 -0.21 -3.87 11.85
C ALA A 111 -0.08 -2.38 12.23
N ILE A 112 -1.12 -1.70 12.72
CA ILE A 112 -1.04 -0.30 13.17
C ILE A 112 0.03 -0.16 14.26
N ALA A 113 -0.01 -1.04 15.26
CA ALA A 113 0.97 -1.04 16.35
C ALA A 113 2.39 -1.38 15.86
N GLN A 114 2.50 -2.26 14.86
CA GLN A 114 3.78 -2.69 14.30
C GLN A 114 4.48 -1.61 13.47
N VAL A 115 3.75 -0.66 12.85
CA VAL A 115 4.38 0.46 12.12
C VAL A 115 5.24 1.33 13.05
N GLY A 116 4.81 1.49 14.32
CA GLY A 116 5.53 2.23 15.36
C GLY A 116 5.41 3.76 15.23
N GLY A 117 4.87 4.41 16.27
CA GLY A 117 4.67 5.87 16.28
C GLY A 117 3.69 6.34 15.20
N TYR A 118 2.77 5.46 14.79
CA TYR A 118 1.85 5.66 13.68
C TYR A 118 0.43 5.86 14.18
N ASP A 119 -0.18 6.94 13.72
CA ASP A 119 -1.61 7.22 13.85
C ASP A 119 -2.13 7.49 12.44
N PRO A 120 -3.06 6.66 11.92
CA PRO A 120 -3.54 6.81 10.56
C PRO A 120 -4.24 8.13 10.33
N HIS A 121 -5.05 8.61 11.27
CA HIS A 121 -5.81 9.84 11.13
C HIS A 121 -4.90 11.05 11.15
N ARG A 122 -3.93 11.08 12.08
CA ARG A 122 -2.90 12.13 12.07
C ARG A 122 -2.09 12.13 10.78
N MET A 123 -1.72 10.96 10.26
CA MET A 123 -0.98 10.87 9.00
C MET A 123 -1.82 11.40 7.83
N ILE A 124 -3.12 11.15 7.79
CA ILE A 124 -4.02 11.71 6.77
C ILE A 124 -4.01 13.24 6.83
N ASP A 125 -4.21 13.83 8.02
CA ASP A 125 -4.22 15.29 8.21
C ASP A 125 -2.88 15.94 7.78
N GLU A 126 -1.75 15.31 8.14
CA GLU A 126 -0.42 15.79 7.75
C GLU A 126 -0.19 15.67 6.24
N VAL A 127 -0.64 14.58 5.59
CA VAL A 127 -0.54 14.42 4.13
C VAL A 127 -1.41 15.46 3.42
N GLU A 128 -2.65 15.66 3.84
CA GLU A 128 -3.55 16.67 3.26
C GLU A 128 -2.88 18.05 3.23
N THR A 129 -2.22 18.41 4.33
CA THR A 129 -1.59 19.73 4.50
C THR A 129 -0.23 19.84 3.80
N LEU A 130 0.59 18.79 3.80
CA LEU A 130 2.02 18.89 3.51
C LEU A 130 2.48 18.14 2.26
N HIS A 131 1.62 17.36 1.59
CA HIS A 131 2.07 16.43 0.53
C HIS A 131 2.82 17.10 -0.62
N THR A 132 2.53 18.35 -0.95
CA THR A 132 3.20 19.09 -2.04
C THR A 132 4.67 19.38 -1.73
N ASP A 133 5.02 19.50 -0.45
CA ASP A 133 6.38 19.83 0.00
C ASP A 133 7.30 18.60 0.06
N LYS A 134 6.76 17.41 -0.24
CA LYS A 134 7.46 16.12 -0.20
C LYS A 134 8.20 15.89 1.13
N PRO A 135 7.51 16.01 2.27
CA PRO A 135 8.12 15.84 3.58
C PRO A 135 8.68 14.42 3.75
N GLN A 136 9.99 14.31 3.90
CA GLN A 136 10.68 13.00 3.96
C GLN A 136 10.13 12.11 5.07
N HIS A 137 9.75 12.68 6.22
CA HIS A 137 9.22 11.90 7.34
C HIS A 137 7.89 11.21 7.01
N LEU A 138 7.02 11.83 6.20
CA LEU A 138 5.78 11.19 5.76
C LEU A 138 6.03 10.15 4.68
N ILE A 139 6.99 10.39 3.77
CA ILE A 139 7.37 9.42 2.75
C ILE A 139 7.93 8.15 3.41
N ASP A 140 8.80 8.32 4.40
CA ASP A 140 9.36 7.21 5.18
C ASP A 140 8.28 6.48 5.98
N LEU A 141 7.34 7.23 6.59
CA LEU A 141 6.22 6.63 7.32
C LEU A 141 5.29 5.84 6.39
N GLN A 142 4.97 6.36 5.20
CA GLN A 142 4.18 5.68 4.18
C GLN A 142 4.83 4.39 3.71
N ARG A 143 6.14 4.40 3.47
CA ARG A 143 6.90 3.19 3.11
C ARG A 143 6.84 2.15 4.21
N ARG A 144 7.07 2.56 5.47
CA ARG A 144 6.97 1.65 6.62
C ARG A 144 5.56 1.10 6.80
N GLU A 145 4.53 1.92 6.65
CA GLU A 145 3.13 1.52 6.74
C GLU A 145 2.81 0.44 5.68
N TRP A 146 3.14 0.71 4.42
CA TRP A 146 2.95 -0.26 3.34
C TRP A 146 3.74 -1.55 3.59
N GLN A 147 5.02 -1.45 3.95
CA GLN A 147 5.89 -2.61 4.22
C GLN A 147 5.35 -3.49 5.35
N THR A 148 4.84 -2.86 6.40
CA THR A 148 4.29 -3.56 7.58
C THR A 148 3.01 -4.30 7.21
N LEU A 149 2.07 -3.62 6.54
CA LEU A 149 0.80 -4.24 6.14
C LEU A 149 1.00 -5.31 5.06
N PHE A 150 1.97 -5.11 4.16
CA PHE A 150 2.34 -6.10 3.14
C PHE A 150 2.93 -7.37 3.77
N ALA A 151 3.85 -7.22 4.73
CA ALA A 151 4.39 -8.35 5.48
C ALA A 151 3.32 -9.06 6.32
N TRP A 152 2.43 -8.31 6.98
CA TRP A 152 1.28 -8.86 7.71
C TRP A 152 0.35 -9.67 6.79
N SER A 153 0.08 -9.16 5.60
CA SER A 153 -0.76 -9.83 4.60
C SER A 153 -0.09 -11.06 3.97
N ALA A 154 1.24 -11.22 4.14
CA ALA A 154 2.00 -12.33 3.59
C ALA A 154 2.16 -13.50 4.57
N ALA A 155 2.10 -13.23 5.88
CA ALA A 155 2.20 -14.23 6.95
C ALA A 155 1.06 -15.26 6.88
#